data_AF-A0A0Q6RT51-F1
#
_entry.id   AF-A0A0Q6RT51-F1
#
_cell.length_a   1.000
_cell.length_b   1.000
_cell.length_c   1.000
_cell.angle_alpha   90.00
_cell.angle_beta   90.00
_cell.angle_gamma   90.00
#
_symmetry.space_group_name_H-M   'P 1'
#
loop_
_entity.id
_entity.type
_entity.pdbx_description
1 polymer ?
#
loop_
_entity_poly.entity_id
_entity_poly.type
_entity_poly.pdbx_seq_one_letter_code
_entity_poly.pdbx_strand_id
1 'polypeptide(L)'
;MIAQETDKVLSKRDKKTSNKGKRMSDVFYAQNLFREAFPQRRYGSVKAALYEAHRFISRRVRKDFTERRVRSLWEGTAKRVDAEEMEALKAALMEEGHREQRELRARLASLDEKLAGYAAAAHRETMAG
;
A
#
# COMPACT_ATOMS: atom_id res chain seq x y z
N MET A 1 -1.96 57.29 -6.90
CA MET A 1 -1.95 56.49 -5.65
C MET A 1 -1.93 55.03 -6.04
N ILE A 2 -0.77 54.37 -5.99
CA ILE A 2 -0.66 52.94 -6.28
C ILE A 2 -0.58 52.22 -4.93
N ALA A 3 -1.57 51.38 -4.66
CA ALA A 3 -1.68 50.62 -3.43
C ALA A 3 -0.47 49.70 -3.28
N GLN A 4 0.21 49.79 -2.13
CA GLN A 4 1.29 48.90 -1.76
C GLN A 4 0.75 47.48 -1.60
N GLU A 5 1.19 46.56 -2.45
CA GLU A 5 1.13 45.12 -2.17
C GLU A 5 1.93 44.87 -0.89
N THR A 6 1.20 44.63 0.20
CA THR A 6 1.81 44.18 1.45
C THR A 6 2.21 42.73 1.25
N ASP A 7 3.52 42.51 1.14
CA ASP A 7 4.15 41.20 1.24
C ASP A 7 3.63 40.51 2.51
N LYS A 8 2.70 39.57 2.33
CA LYS A 8 1.95 38.97 3.43
C LYS A 8 2.86 37.96 4.13
N VAL A 9 3.76 38.46 4.97
CA VAL A 9 4.62 37.63 5.82
C VAL A 9 3.73 36.88 6.80
N LEU A 10 3.36 35.65 6.44
CA LEU A 10 2.51 34.78 7.26
C LEU A 10 3.08 34.66 8.67
N SER A 11 2.22 34.88 9.68
CA SER A 11 2.59 34.79 11.08
C SER A 11 3.12 33.38 11.40
N LYS A 12 3.95 33.24 12.44
CA LYS A 12 4.48 31.92 12.87
C LYS A 12 3.36 30.91 13.18
N ARG A 13 2.16 31.38 13.57
CA ARG A 13 0.98 30.51 13.76
C ARG A 13 0.40 30.04 12.43
N ASP A 14 0.30 30.93 11.44
CA ASP A 14 -0.27 30.60 10.14
C ASP A 14 0.62 29.65 9.33
N LYS A 15 1.96 29.76 9.47
CA LYS A 15 2.90 28.75 8.94
C LYS A 15 2.72 27.38 9.60
N LYS A 16 2.29 27.34 10.86
CA LYS A 16 2.11 26.10 11.63
C LYS A 16 0.79 25.41 11.29
N THR A 17 -0.25 26.19 10.98
CA THR A 17 -1.56 25.67 10.50
C THR A 17 -1.52 25.32 9.01
N SER A 18 -0.83 26.10 8.16
CA SER A 18 -0.71 25.81 6.72
C SER A 18 0.08 24.53 6.43
N ASN A 19 1.13 24.24 7.20
CA ASN A 19 1.87 22.97 7.12
C ASN A 19 1.06 21.76 7.63
N LYS A 20 0.10 21.99 8.53
CA LYS A 20 -0.72 20.92 9.13
C LYS A 20 -1.88 20.49 8.23
N GLY A 21 -2.32 21.36 7.31
CA GLY A 21 -3.51 21.14 6.48
C GLY A 21 -3.27 20.70 5.03
N LYS A 22 -2.03 20.78 4.50
CA LYS A 22 -1.81 20.65 3.04
C LYS A 22 -0.73 19.67 2.57
N ARG A 23 -0.10 18.95 3.49
CA ARG A 23 0.76 17.80 3.17
C ARG A 23 0.12 16.59 3.83
N MET A 24 -0.22 15.54 3.07
CA MET A 24 -0.39 14.23 3.69
C MET A 24 0.82 14.02 4.60
N SER A 25 0.60 13.82 5.90
CA SER A 25 1.72 13.57 6.80
C SER A 25 2.42 12.31 6.30
N ASP A 26 3.76 12.28 6.33
CA ASP A 26 4.53 11.09 5.94
C ASP A 26 4.02 9.84 6.68
N VAL A 27 3.49 10.03 7.89
CA VAL A 27 2.83 9.01 8.70
C VAL A 27 1.55 8.48 8.04
N PHE A 28 0.67 9.36 7.56
CA PHE A 28 -0.55 8.94 6.86
C PHE A 28 -0.22 8.25 5.54
N TYR A 29 0.76 8.77 4.80
CA TYR A 29 1.22 8.13 3.57
C TYR A 29 1.81 6.74 3.85
N ALA A 30 2.68 6.62 4.84
CA ALA A 30 3.25 5.34 5.27
C ALA A 30 2.17 4.36 5.75
N GLN A 31 1.14 4.84 6.46
CA GLN A 31 0.04 4.01 6.95
C GLN A 31 -0.74 3.39 5.78
N ASN A 32 -1.09 4.18 4.77
CA ASN A 32 -1.79 3.66 3.59
C ASN A 32 -0.90 2.68 2.83
N LEU A 33 0.35 3.05 2.59
CA LEU A 33 1.34 2.20 1.93
C LEU A 33 1.52 0.86 2.64
N PHE A 34 1.53 0.87 3.97
CA PHE A 34 1.59 -0.34 4.79
C PHE A 34 0.38 -1.24 4.58
N ARG A 35 -0.84 -0.67 4.61
CA ARG A 35 -2.09 -1.44 4.46
C ARG A 35 -2.21 -2.06 3.08
N GLU A 36 -1.70 -1.39 2.05
CA GLU A 36 -1.65 -1.91 0.69
C GLU A 36 -0.57 -2.98 0.52
N ALA A 37 0.62 -2.77 1.09
CA ALA A 37 1.72 -3.73 1.02
C ALA A 37 1.46 -5.02 1.81
N PHE A 38 0.73 -4.93 2.92
CA PHE A 38 0.41 -6.06 3.79
C PHE A 38 -1.11 -6.19 4.02
N PRO A 39 -1.88 -6.56 2.98
CA PRO A 39 -3.32 -6.50 3.03
C PRO A 39 -3.90 -7.64 3.90
N GLN A 40 -4.80 -7.29 4.84
CA GLN A 40 -5.40 -8.27 5.77
C GLN A 40 -6.06 -9.44 5.04
N ARG A 41 -6.71 -9.19 3.90
CA ARG A 41 -7.36 -10.23 3.06
C ARG A 41 -6.44 -11.40 2.73
N ARG A 42 -5.13 -11.16 2.62
CA ARG A 42 -4.16 -12.16 2.23
C ARG A 42 -3.60 -12.95 3.41
N TYR A 43 -3.36 -12.28 4.53
CA TYR A 43 -2.76 -12.89 5.71
C TYR A 43 -3.81 -13.44 6.71
N GLY A 44 -5.10 -13.25 6.42
CA GLY A 44 -6.24 -13.76 7.21
C GLY A 44 -6.52 -12.96 8.48
N SER A 45 -5.51 -12.33 9.09
CA SER A 45 -5.67 -11.49 10.28
C SER A 45 -4.71 -10.31 10.30
N VAL A 46 -5.09 -9.25 11.03
CA VAL A 46 -4.20 -8.10 11.26
C VAL A 46 -2.91 -8.55 11.96
N LYS A 47 -2.99 -9.45 12.94
CA LYS A 47 -1.81 -9.95 13.66
C LYS A 47 -0.81 -10.63 12.71
N ALA A 48 -1.30 -11.48 11.80
CA ALA A 48 -0.47 -12.15 10.81
C ALA A 48 0.14 -11.15 9.82
N ALA A 49 -0.61 -10.15 9.37
CA ALA A 49 -0.09 -9.09 8.50
C ALA A 49 1.02 -8.28 9.18
N LEU A 50 0.85 -7.91 10.46
CA LEU A 50 1.87 -7.21 11.23
C LEU A 50 3.13 -8.07 11.45
N TYR A 51 2.97 -9.37 11.69
CA TYR A 51 4.09 -10.29 11.82
C TYR A 51 4.89 -10.41 10.51
N GLU A 52 4.21 -10.54 9.38
CA GLU A 52 4.87 -10.62 8.07
C GLU A 52 5.52 -9.29 7.68
N ALA A 53 4.90 -8.16 8.01
CA ALA A 53 5.51 -6.85 7.84
C ALA A 53 6.79 -6.70 8.68
N HIS A 54 6.76 -7.12 9.94
CA HIS A 54 7.95 -7.14 10.80
C HIS A 54 9.07 -7.97 10.17
N ARG A 55 8.78 -9.21 9.77
CA ARG A 55 9.73 -10.13 9.12
C ARG A 55 10.32 -9.57 7.83
N PHE A 56 9.51 -8.84 7.06
CA PHE A 56 9.93 -8.26 5.79
C PHE A 56 10.81 -7.01 5.96
N ILE A 57 10.37 -6.08 6.81
CA ILE A 57 10.99 -4.75 6.95
C ILE A 57 12.26 -4.83 7.80
N SER A 58 12.28 -5.62 8.88
CA SER A 58 13.47 -5.79 9.75
C SER A 58 14.73 -6.23 8.99
N ARG A 59 14.57 -6.96 7.88
CA ARG A 59 15.67 -7.41 7.03
C ARG A 59 16.17 -6.35 6.03
N ARG A 60 15.45 -5.25 5.89
CA ARG A 60 15.69 -4.19 4.88
C ARG A 60 16.05 -2.84 5.49
N VAL A 61 15.88 -2.68 6.79
CA VAL A 61 16.31 -1.49 7.55
C VAL A 61 17.53 -1.82 8.37
N ARG A 62 18.41 -0.84 8.59
CA ARG A 62 19.68 -1.06 9.33
C ARG A 62 19.50 -1.02 10.84
N LYS A 63 18.46 -0.33 11.30
CA LYS A 63 18.13 -0.16 12.71
C LYS A 63 17.38 -1.37 13.27
N ASP A 64 17.41 -1.49 14.59
CA ASP A 64 16.53 -2.43 15.29
C ASP A 64 15.05 -2.05 15.05
N PHE A 65 14.33 -2.94 14.40
CA PHE A 65 12.96 -2.71 13.95
C PHE A 65 12.02 -3.69 14.61
N THR A 66 11.28 -3.21 15.61
CA THR A 66 10.49 -4.05 16.52
C THR A 66 9.02 -4.19 16.08
N GLU A 67 8.34 -5.22 16.56
CA GLU A 67 6.89 -5.38 16.36
C GLU A 67 6.06 -4.19 16.86
N ARG A 68 6.52 -3.53 17.94
CA ARG A 68 5.88 -2.31 18.45
C ARG A 68 5.97 -1.19 17.41
N ARG A 69 7.11 -1.05 16.72
CA ARG A 69 7.29 -0.05 15.67
C ARG A 69 6.37 -0.32 14.49
N VAL A 70 6.27 -1.59 14.08
CA VAL A 70 5.35 -2.05 13.03
C VAL A 70 3.92 -1.65 13.35
N ARG A 71 3.46 -1.95 14.58
CA ARG A 71 2.12 -1.57 15.04
C ARG A 71 1.91 -0.05 14.99
N SER A 72 2.89 0.74 15.42
CA SER A 72 2.77 2.21 15.38
C SER A 72 2.66 2.78 13.97
N LEU A 73 3.29 2.14 12.98
CA LEU A 73 3.18 2.52 11.57
C LEU A 73 1.82 2.14 11.01
N TRP A 74 1.32 0.94 11.31
CA TRP A 74 0.00 0.47 10.88
C TRP A 74 -1.16 1.28 11.48
N GLU A 75 -1.07 1.62 12.77
CA GLU A 75 -2.06 2.46 13.47
C GLU A 75 -1.95 3.94 13.08
N GLY A 76 -0.83 4.37 12.49
CA GLY A 76 -0.57 5.78 12.19
C GLY A 76 -0.23 6.61 13.44
N THR A 77 0.17 5.96 14.53
CA THR A 77 0.54 6.60 15.81
C THR A 77 2.03 6.96 15.88
N ALA A 78 2.81 6.58 14.86
CA ALA A 78 4.22 6.94 14.75
C ALA A 78 4.41 8.46 14.64
N LYS A 79 5.33 9.04 15.44
CA LYS A 79 5.66 10.48 15.38
C LYS A 79 6.41 10.89 14.10
N ARG A 80 7.22 9.99 13.57
CA ARG A 80 8.04 10.15 12.36
C ARG A 80 8.13 8.80 11.66
N VAL A 81 8.37 8.82 10.35
CA VAL A 81 8.71 7.64 9.55
C VAL A 81 10.07 7.91 8.91
N ASP A 82 11.03 7.02 9.15
CA ASP A 82 12.37 7.21 8.62
C ASP A 82 12.43 6.79 7.15
N ALA A 83 13.36 7.35 6.38
CA ALA A 83 13.47 7.09 4.95
C ALA A 83 13.66 5.58 4.63
N GLU A 84 14.45 4.86 5.43
CA GLU A 84 14.64 3.41 5.26
C GLU A 84 13.31 2.63 5.43
N GLU A 85 12.46 3.05 6.37
CA GLU A 85 11.15 2.41 6.56
C GLU A 85 10.23 2.68 5.37
N MET A 86 10.25 3.91 4.86
CA MET A 86 9.50 4.29 3.66
C MET A 86 9.92 3.46 2.44
N GLU A 87 11.22 3.35 2.18
CA GLU A 87 11.72 2.56 1.06
C GLU A 87 11.41 1.07 1.23
N ALA A 88 11.52 0.53 2.45
CA ALA A 88 11.13 -0.85 2.73
C ALA A 88 9.62 -1.09 2.49
N LEU A 89 8.75 -0.14 2.84
CA LEU A 89 7.31 -0.23 2.57
C LEU A 89 7.00 -0.15 1.07
N LYS A 90 7.71 0.71 0.31
CA LYS A 90 7.56 0.77 -1.16
C LYS A 90 7.99 -0.53 -1.81
N ALA A 91 9.11 -1.11 -1.36
CA ALA A 91 9.58 -2.41 -1.84
C ALA A 91 8.56 -3.51 -1.55
N ALA A 92 7.96 -3.50 -0.35
CA ALA A 92 6.90 -4.43 0.01
C ALA A 92 5.67 -4.29 -0.90
N LEU A 93 5.24 -3.06 -1.20
CA LEU A 93 4.13 -2.80 -2.11
C LEU A 93 4.41 -3.33 -3.52
N MET A 94 5.62 -3.11 -4.05
CA MET A 94 6.00 -3.63 -5.37
C MET A 94 6.00 -5.16 -5.40
N GLU A 95 6.53 -5.81 -4.36
CA GLU A 95 6.51 -7.28 -4.26
C GLU A 95 5.08 -7.83 -4.18
N GLU A 96 4.20 -7.13 -3.46
CA GLU A 96 2.78 -7.49 -3.41
C GLU A 96 2.08 -7.28 -4.76
N GLY A 97 2.34 -6.16 -5.44
CA GLY A 97 1.80 -5.89 -6.77
C GLY A 97 2.24 -6.94 -7.80
N HIS A 98 3.51 -7.34 -7.80
CA HIS A 98 3.99 -8.43 -8.66
C HIS A 98 3.31 -9.76 -8.35
N ARG A 99 2.99 -10.01 -7.08
CA ARG A 99 2.29 -11.23 -6.68
C ARG A 99 0.84 -11.20 -7.12
N GLU A 100 0.10 -10.13 -6.81
CA GLU A 100 -1.29 -9.97 -7.21
C GLU A 100 -1.43 -10.03 -8.74
N GLN A 101 -0.49 -9.44 -9.48
CA GLN A 101 -0.44 -9.57 -10.94
C GLN A 101 -0.35 -11.04 -11.40
N ARG A 102 0.50 -11.86 -10.76
CA ARG A 102 0.62 -13.29 -11.10
C ARG A 102 -0.66 -14.06 -10.78
N GLU A 103 -1.25 -13.80 -9.63
CA GLU A 103 -2.49 -14.45 -9.19
C GLU A 103 -3.66 -14.10 -10.12
N LEU A 104 -3.80 -12.84 -10.50
CA LEU A 104 -4.81 -12.38 -11.45
C LEU A 104 -4.63 -13.00 -12.84
N ARG A 105 -3.39 -13.09 -13.33
CA ARG A 105 -3.09 -13.76 -14.60
C ARG A 105 -3.44 -15.25 -14.57
N ALA A 106 -3.09 -15.94 -13.49
CA ALA A 106 -3.45 -17.35 -13.32
C ALA A 106 -4.98 -17.53 -13.25
N ARG A 107 -5.69 -16.61 -12.59
CA ARG A 107 -7.15 -16.63 -12.54
C ARG A 107 -7.77 -16.42 -13.91
N LEU A 108 -7.25 -15.48 -14.69
CA LEU A 108 -7.70 -15.21 -16.05
C LEU A 108 -7.51 -16.43 -16.95
N ALA A 109 -6.32 -17.04 -16.93
CA ALA A 109 -6.04 -18.27 -17.67
C ALA A 109 -7.01 -19.42 -17.31
N SER A 110 -7.27 -19.62 -16.01
CA SER A 110 -8.23 -20.63 -15.56
C SER A 110 -9.67 -20.36 -16.02
N LEU A 111 -10.06 -19.09 -16.15
CA LEU A 111 -11.38 -18.73 -16.68
C LEU A 111 -11.46 -18.98 -18.19
N ASP A 112 -10.40 -18.62 -18.93
CA ASP A 112 -10.31 -18.86 -20.37
C ASP A 112 -10.39 -20.35 -20.70
N GLU A 113 -9.68 -21.20 -19.95
CA GLU A 113 -9.76 -22.67 -20.09
C GLU A 113 -11.19 -23.20 -19.89
N LYS A 114 -11.90 -22.69 -18.88
CA LYS A 114 -13.29 -23.09 -18.62
C LYS A 114 -14.21 -22.68 -19.76
N LEU A 115 -14.09 -21.44 -20.24
CA LEU A 115 -14.90 -20.92 -21.34
C LEU A 115 -14.63 -21.70 -22.64
N ALA A 116 -13.36 -21.99 -22.94
CA ALA A 116 -13.00 -22.82 -24.09
C ALA A 116 -13.58 -24.24 -23.98
N GLY A 117 -13.57 -24.83 -22.79
CA GLY A 117 -14.20 -26.12 -22.51
C GLY A 117 -15.71 -26.12 -22.78
N TYR A 118 -16.42 -25.08 -22.34
CA TYR A 118 -17.85 -24.92 -22.61
C TYR A 118 -18.16 -24.73 -24.10
N ALA A 119 -17.39 -23.87 -24.80
CA ALA A 119 -17.57 -23.64 -26.22
C ALA A 119 -17.34 -24.92 -27.05
N ALA A 120 -16.31 -25.70 -26.70
CA ALA A 120 -16.02 -26.98 -27.36
C ALA A 120 -17.11 -28.03 -27.11
N ALA A 121 -17.71 -28.05 -25.91
CA ALA A 121 -18.83 -28.94 -25.61
C ALA A 121 -20.09 -28.57 -26.43
N ALA A 122 -20.44 -27.28 -26.46
CA ALA A 122 -21.59 -26.79 -27.23
C ALA A 122 -21.43 -27.08 -28.74
N HIS A 123 -20.23 -26.88 -29.30
CA HIS A 123 -19.95 -27.17 -30.70
C HIS A 123 -20.09 -28.67 -31.03
N ARG A 124 -19.76 -29.58 -30.11
CA ARG A 124 -19.95 -31.03 -30.33
C ARG A 124 -21.43 -31.40 -30.37
N GLU A 125 -22.25 -30.79 -29.52
CA GLU A 125 -23.69 -31.02 -29.48
C GLU A 125 -24.39 -30.55 -30.77
N THR A 126 -23.99 -29.40 -31.30
CA THR A 126 -24.52 -28.88 -32.58
C THR A 126 -24.13 -29.71 -33.80
N MET A 127 -23.02 -30.45 -33.76
CA MET A 127 -22.57 -31.31 -34.87
C MET A 127 -23.13 -32.74 -34.78
N ALA A 128 -23.76 -33.09 -33.65
CA ALA A 128 -24.33 -34.41 -33.39
C ALA A 128 -25.86 -34.46 -33.56
N GLY A 129 -26.52 -33.31 -33.72
CA GLY A 129 -27.95 -33.17 -34.06
C GLY A 129 -28.14 -32.87 -35.54
#